data_AF-A0A3S5BZY5-F1
#
_entry.id   AF-A0A3S5BZY5-F1
#
_cell.length_a   1.000
_cell.length_b   1.000
_cell.length_c   1.000
_cell.angle_alpha   90.00
_cell.angle_beta   90.00
_cell.angle_gamma   90.00
#
_symmetry.space_group_name_H-M   'P 1'
#
loop_
_entity.id
_entity.type
_entity.pdbx_description
1 polymer ?
#
loop_
_entity_poly.entity_id
_entity_poly.type
_entity_poly.pdbx_seq_one_letter_code
_entity_poly.pdbx_strand_id
1 'polypeptide(L)'
;MFKSISFVFLFVLYTQMTMAKKTDNQFDFPYVIANYTLTEDFLLKMEQIEKDCKKLPPESEISNKSYDKNYDNRLEEIIASISHKPKLMTLLRKNNITARDFAIGNLAIQTTLIMLLNKPSPENFKREGLSSLEKNPVFLSNLEFGKKYLYRIISVLKESCR
;
A
#
# COMPACT_ATOMS: atom_id res chain seq x y z
N MET A 1 -12.66 24.38 -10.33
CA MET A 1 -11.22 24.12 -10.12
C MET A 1 -11.09 22.92 -9.17
N PHE A 2 -11.29 21.70 -9.69
CA PHE A 2 -11.34 20.48 -8.87
C PHE A 2 -9.96 19.86 -8.77
N LYS A 3 -9.31 20.06 -7.62
CA LYS A 3 -8.06 19.39 -7.24
C LYS A 3 -8.40 17.98 -6.73
N SER A 4 -8.90 17.13 -7.63
CA SER A 4 -9.37 15.77 -7.32
C SER A 4 -8.47 14.75 -8.02
N ILE A 5 -7.30 14.46 -7.43
CA ILE A 5 -6.39 13.40 -7.94
C ILE A 5 -5.86 12.48 -6.82
N SER A 6 -6.02 12.78 -5.52
CA SER A 6 -5.51 11.90 -4.44
C SER A 6 -6.29 10.59 -4.23
N PHE A 7 -7.56 10.51 -4.66
CA PHE A 7 -8.35 9.28 -4.49
C PHE A 7 -8.12 8.24 -5.60
N VAL A 8 -7.51 8.63 -6.71
CA VAL A 8 -7.37 7.75 -7.88
C VAL A 8 -6.36 6.63 -7.62
N PHE A 9 -5.30 6.86 -6.84
CA PHE A 9 -4.28 5.83 -6.58
C PHE A 9 -4.80 4.70 -5.68
N LEU A 10 -5.57 5.05 -4.64
CA LEU A 10 -6.32 4.09 -3.82
C LEU A 10 -7.30 3.30 -4.71
N PHE A 11 -7.94 3.96 -5.67
CA PHE A 11 -8.87 3.34 -6.60
C PHE A 11 -8.20 2.41 -7.62
N VAL A 12 -7.01 2.74 -8.13
CA VAL A 12 -6.28 1.89 -9.09
C VAL A 12 -5.80 0.61 -8.41
N LEU A 13 -5.25 0.68 -7.20
CA LEU A 13 -4.88 -0.53 -6.44
C LEU A 13 -6.11 -1.33 -6.01
N TYR A 14 -7.18 -0.66 -5.55
CA TYR A 14 -8.44 -1.30 -5.19
C TYR A 14 -9.14 -1.98 -6.37
N THR A 15 -9.19 -1.35 -7.55
CA THR A 15 -9.74 -1.95 -8.76
C THR A 15 -8.86 -3.10 -9.26
N GLN A 16 -7.54 -3.02 -9.12
CA GLN A 16 -6.65 -4.14 -9.42
C GLN A 16 -6.83 -5.32 -8.46
N MET A 17 -7.01 -5.08 -7.15
CA MET A 17 -7.31 -6.14 -6.16
C MET A 17 -8.65 -6.83 -6.46
N THR A 18 -9.68 -6.06 -6.81
CA THR A 18 -11.03 -6.60 -7.09
C THR A 18 -11.15 -7.28 -8.46
N MET A 19 -10.32 -6.91 -9.44
CA MET A 19 -10.31 -7.49 -10.80
C MET A 19 -9.42 -8.75 -10.94
N ALA A 20 -8.53 -9.04 -9.98
CA ALA A 20 -7.74 -10.27 -9.93
C ALA A 20 -8.61 -11.54 -9.71
N LYS A 21 -9.90 -11.37 -9.44
CA LYS A 21 -10.88 -12.41 -9.10
C LYS A 21 -11.22 -13.40 -10.22
N LYS A 22 -10.66 -13.26 -11.42
CA LYS A 22 -11.06 -14.04 -12.60
C LYS A 22 -10.13 -15.21 -12.95
N THR A 23 -9.05 -15.42 -12.21
CA THR A 23 -8.11 -16.54 -12.42
C THR A 23 -7.66 -17.10 -11.08
N ASP A 24 -7.64 -18.43 -10.93
CA ASP A 24 -7.25 -19.22 -9.73
C ASP A 24 -5.83 -18.96 -9.20
N ASN A 25 -5.11 -17.95 -9.70
CA ASN A 25 -3.83 -17.54 -9.18
C ASN A 25 -4.08 -16.68 -7.94
N GLN A 26 -4.20 -17.37 -6.81
CA GLN A 26 -4.30 -16.81 -5.47
C GLN A 26 -3.01 -16.04 -5.17
N PHE A 27 -3.01 -14.77 -5.53
CA PHE A 27 -1.93 -13.83 -5.30
C PHE A 27 -1.47 -13.86 -3.82
N ASP A 28 -0.16 -13.83 -3.54
CA ASP A 28 0.45 -13.88 -2.19
C ASP A 28 0.19 -12.64 -1.30
N PHE A 29 -0.63 -11.70 -1.75
CA PHE A 29 -0.95 -10.42 -1.09
C PHE A 29 -1.50 -10.64 0.32
N PRO A 30 -2.51 -11.51 0.51
CA PRO A 30 -3.04 -11.76 1.84
C PRO A 30 -1.96 -12.39 2.71
N TYR A 31 -1.08 -13.23 2.17
CA TYR A 31 0.00 -13.84 2.94
C TYR A 31 1.05 -12.80 3.39
N VAL A 32 1.48 -11.91 2.50
CA VAL A 32 2.47 -10.87 2.81
C VAL A 32 1.93 -9.90 3.88
N ILE A 33 0.67 -9.49 3.76
CA ILE A 33 0.03 -8.60 4.75
C ILE A 33 -0.27 -9.33 6.07
N ALA A 34 -0.67 -10.60 6.00
CA ALA A 34 -0.90 -11.47 7.17
C ALA A 34 0.33 -11.63 8.07
N ASN A 35 1.52 -11.31 7.55
CA ASN A 35 2.79 -11.47 8.25
C ASN A 35 3.52 -10.14 8.48
N TYR A 36 2.95 -8.99 8.08
CA TYR A 36 3.56 -7.68 8.28
C TYR A 36 2.89 -6.92 9.42
N THR A 37 3.60 -6.73 10.53
CA THR A 37 3.10 -5.97 11.69
C THR A 37 3.40 -4.48 11.50
N LEU A 38 2.35 -3.65 11.54
CA LEU A 38 2.49 -2.20 11.52
C LEU A 38 3.02 -1.71 12.87
N THR A 39 4.00 -0.81 12.82
CA THR A 39 4.63 -0.23 14.01
C THR A 39 4.61 1.29 13.94
N GLU A 40 4.69 1.93 15.10
CA GLU A 40 4.75 3.38 15.18
C GLU A 40 6.06 3.93 14.59
N ASP A 41 7.18 3.19 14.71
CA ASP A 41 8.45 3.53 14.06
C ASP A 41 8.31 3.59 12.54
N PHE A 42 7.65 2.58 11.94
CA PHE A 42 7.38 2.60 10.51
C PHE A 42 6.50 3.80 10.11
N LEU A 43 5.43 4.08 10.87
CA LEU A 43 4.56 5.23 10.61
C LEU A 43 5.31 6.57 10.70
N LEU A 44 6.18 6.75 11.69
CA LEU A 44 7.02 7.94 11.84
C LEU A 44 7.96 8.14 10.64
N LYS A 45 8.59 7.07 10.16
CA LYS A 45 9.43 7.12 8.96
C LYS A 45 8.63 7.48 7.71
N MET A 46 7.41 6.94 7.57
CA MET A 46 6.52 7.28 6.46
C MET A 46 6.08 8.75 6.50
N GLU A 47 5.78 9.29 7.67
CA GLU A 47 5.50 10.73 7.85
C GLU A 47 6.69 11.62 7.47
N GLN A 48 7.92 11.18 7.78
CA GLN A 48 9.13 11.90 7.40
C GLN A 48 9.38 11.85 5.89
N ILE A 49 9.20 10.67 5.26
CA ILE A 49 9.30 10.51 3.81
C ILE A 49 8.29 11.42 3.11
N GLU A 50 7.04 11.44 3.55
CA GLU A 50 5.96 12.28 3.01
C GLU A 50 6.36 13.77 3.01
N LYS A 51 6.80 14.28 4.17
CA LYS A 51 7.25 15.68 4.33
C LYS A 51 8.41 16.05 3.40
N ASP A 52 9.40 15.17 3.27
CA ASP A 52 10.56 15.43 2.43
C ASP A 52 10.22 15.29 0.94
N CYS A 53 9.26 14.43 0.60
CA CYS A 53 8.85 14.21 -0.77
C CYS A 53 8.14 15.40 -1.41
N LYS A 54 7.33 16.14 -0.65
CA LYS A 54 6.71 17.40 -1.10
C LYS A 54 7.70 18.44 -1.59
N LYS A 55 8.96 18.36 -1.16
CA LYS A 55 10.03 19.30 -1.53
C LYS A 55 10.74 18.89 -2.82
N LEU A 56 10.51 17.67 -3.30
CA LEU A 56 11.16 17.16 -4.50
C LEU A 56 10.35 17.54 -5.75
N PRO A 57 11.02 17.89 -6.86
CA PRO A 57 10.33 17.99 -8.14
C PRO A 57 9.81 16.60 -8.54
N PRO A 58 8.67 16.51 -9.26
CA PRO A 58 8.12 15.24 -9.71
C PRO A 58 9.17 14.41 -10.45
N GLU A 59 9.12 13.10 -10.30
CA GLU A 59 9.90 12.23 -11.17
C GLU A 59 9.17 11.98 -12.48
N SER A 60 9.91 11.91 -13.59
CA SER A 60 9.35 11.45 -14.85
C SER A 60 8.98 9.99 -14.71
N GLU A 61 7.72 9.65 -15.00
CA GLU A 61 7.32 8.25 -15.15
C GLU A 61 8.16 7.65 -16.30
N ILE A 62 9.10 6.76 -15.96
CA ILE A 62 9.75 5.94 -16.97
C ILE A 62 8.68 4.99 -17.48
N SER A 63 8.24 5.17 -18.72
CA SER A 63 7.23 4.33 -19.35
C SER A 63 7.79 2.92 -19.57
N ASN A 64 7.75 2.06 -18.55
CA ASN A 64 7.96 0.64 -18.76
C ASN A 64 6.69 0.06 -19.39
N LYS A 65 6.58 0.23 -20.71
CA LYS A 65 5.63 -0.48 -21.57
C LYS A 65 6.05 -1.96 -21.66
N SER A 66 5.63 -2.77 -20.70
CA SER A 66 5.13 -4.12 -20.96
C SER A 66 4.58 -4.68 -19.64
N TYR A 67 3.27 -4.53 -19.44
CA TYR A 67 2.58 -5.31 -18.41
C TYR A 67 2.46 -6.74 -18.95
N ASP A 68 3.42 -7.60 -18.61
CA ASP A 68 3.26 -9.03 -18.80
C ASP A 68 2.16 -9.51 -17.87
N LYS A 69 1.24 -10.34 -18.38
CA LYS A 69 0.02 -10.75 -17.66
C LYS A 69 0.28 -11.87 -16.65
N ASN A 70 1.50 -11.98 -16.12
CA ASN A 70 1.85 -13.01 -15.16
C ASN A 70 1.65 -12.48 -13.73
N TYR A 71 0.55 -12.91 -13.10
CA TYR A 71 -0.01 -12.28 -11.89
C TYR A 71 0.83 -12.45 -10.63
N ASP A 72 1.70 -13.46 -10.53
CA ASP A 72 2.58 -13.69 -9.38
C ASP A 72 3.62 -12.56 -9.18
N ASN A 73 3.85 -11.74 -10.22
CA ASN A 73 4.89 -10.72 -10.22
C ASN A 73 4.44 -9.33 -9.73
N ARG A 74 3.18 -9.06 -9.34
CA ARG A 74 2.79 -7.65 -9.09
C ARG A 74 3.47 -7.01 -7.87
N LEU A 75 3.78 -7.77 -6.82
CA LEU A 75 4.54 -7.18 -5.69
C LEU A 75 5.96 -6.84 -6.14
N GLU A 76 6.61 -7.74 -6.88
CA GLU A 76 7.94 -7.49 -7.44
C GLU A 76 7.92 -6.36 -8.49
N GLU A 77 6.84 -6.22 -9.26
CA GLU A 77 6.63 -5.08 -10.18
C GLU A 77 6.45 -3.76 -9.42
N ILE A 78 5.70 -3.75 -8.31
CA ILE A 78 5.59 -2.57 -7.44
C ILE A 78 6.96 -2.22 -6.86
N ILE A 79 7.69 -3.20 -6.35
CA ILE A 79 9.05 -3.03 -5.79
C ILE A 79 10.00 -2.52 -6.88
N ALA A 80 9.95 -3.09 -8.08
CA ALA A 80 10.75 -2.65 -9.21
C ALA A 80 10.38 -1.22 -9.60
N SER A 81 9.09 -0.89 -9.71
CA SER A 81 8.61 0.47 -10.02
C SER A 81 9.12 1.50 -9.01
N ILE A 82 9.06 1.20 -7.71
CA ILE A 82 9.64 2.04 -6.65
C ILE A 82 11.16 2.16 -6.82
N SER A 83 11.84 1.05 -7.12
CA SER A 83 13.30 1.01 -7.27
C SER A 83 13.80 1.85 -8.45
N HIS A 84 13.00 2.00 -9.50
CA HIS A 84 13.29 2.85 -10.65
C HIS A 84 13.06 4.34 -10.38
N LYS A 85 12.61 4.73 -9.17
CA LYS A 85 12.39 6.11 -8.78
C LYS A 85 13.56 6.67 -7.94
N PRO A 86 14.61 7.29 -8.53
CA PRO A 86 15.87 7.58 -7.83
C PRO A 86 15.76 8.57 -6.66
N LYS A 87 14.92 9.60 -6.76
CA LYS A 87 14.70 10.57 -5.66
C LYS A 87 13.89 9.91 -4.55
N LEU A 88 12.85 9.13 -4.88
CA LEU A 88 12.13 8.33 -3.88
C LEU A 88 13.08 7.37 -3.18
N MET A 89 13.89 6.61 -3.92
CA MET A 89 14.88 5.69 -3.34
C MET A 89 15.89 6.39 -2.44
N THR A 90 16.26 7.64 -2.75
CA THR A 90 17.11 8.45 -1.89
C THR A 90 16.43 8.75 -0.54
N LEU A 91 15.14 9.11 -0.55
CA LEU A 91 14.35 9.31 0.67
C LEU A 91 14.19 8.03 1.49
N LEU A 92 13.90 6.90 0.82
CA LEU A 92 13.75 5.61 1.49
C LEU A 92 15.03 5.21 2.21
N ARG A 93 16.19 5.31 1.53
CA ARG A 93 17.51 5.02 2.11
C ARG A 93 17.83 5.92 3.30
N LYS A 94 17.54 7.23 3.22
CA LYS A 94 17.73 8.18 4.33
C LYS A 94 16.95 7.77 5.60
N ASN A 95 15.83 7.07 5.43
CA ASN A 95 14.97 6.61 6.53
C ASN A 95 15.17 5.11 6.86
N ASN A 96 16.21 4.47 6.34
CA ASN A 96 16.48 3.03 6.51
C ASN A 96 15.29 2.14 6.09
N ILE A 97 14.64 2.50 4.99
CA ILE A 97 13.53 1.75 4.39
C ILE A 97 13.98 1.21 3.03
N THR A 98 13.75 -0.07 2.77
CA THR A 98 13.94 -0.64 1.43
C THR A 98 12.70 -0.41 0.54
N ALA A 99 12.84 -0.56 -0.77
CA ALA A 99 11.69 -0.52 -1.68
C ALA A 99 10.62 -1.58 -1.33
N ARG A 100 11.06 -2.76 -0.87
CA ARG A 100 10.20 -3.84 -0.41
C ARG A 100 9.44 -3.46 0.86
N ASP A 101 10.14 -2.94 1.87
CA ASP A 101 9.50 -2.48 3.11
C ASP A 101 8.48 -1.38 2.84
N PHE A 102 8.84 -0.43 1.96
CA PHE A 102 7.94 0.64 1.55
C PHE A 102 6.70 0.09 0.84
N ALA A 103 6.85 -0.84 -0.11
CA ALA A 103 5.74 -1.46 -0.82
C ALA A 103 4.81 -2.19 0.16
N ILE A 104 5.35 -3.14 0.92
CA ILE A 104 4.57 -4.01 1.82
C ILE A 104 3.90 -3.17 2.91
N GLY A 105 4.63 -2.25 3.53
CA GLY A 105 4.09 -1.41 4.59
C GLY A 105 2.98 -0.47 4.10
N ASN A 106 3.12 0.14 2.91
CA ASN A 106 2.04 0.94 2.33
C ASN A 106 0.79 0.10 2.02
N LEU A 107 0.97 -1.13 1.54
CA LEU A 107 -0.14 -2.04 1.28
C LEU A 107 -0.83 -2.43 2.59
N ALA A 108 -0.08 -2.77 3.63
CA ALA A 108 -0.63 -3.07 4.96
C ALA A 108 -1.40 -1.87 5.55
N ILE A 109 -0.87 -0.65 5.45
CA ILE A 109 -1.57 0.58 5.88
C ILE A 109 -2.87 0.78 5.08
N GLN A 110 -2.84 0.63 3.76
CA GLN A 110 -4.02 0.80 2.90
C GLN A 110 -5.10 -0.24 3.20
N THR A 111 -4.74 -1.52 3.26
CA THR A 111 -5.68 -2.59 3.59
C THR A 111 -6.29 -2.38 4.97
N THR A 112 -5.48 -2.00 5.96
CA THR A 112 -5.96 -1.64 7.30
C THR A 112 -6.99 -0.51 7.23
N LEU A 113 -6.68 0.58 6.51
CA LEU A 113 -7.58 1.72 6.39
C LEU A 113 -8.89 1.38 5.65
N ILE A 114 -8.80 0.67 4.53
CA ILE A 114 -9.98 0.20 3.76
C ILE A 114 -10.91 -0.60 4.67
N MET A 115 -10.35 -1.52 5.45
CA MET A 115 -11.13 -2.39 6.32
C MET A 115 -11.75 -1.61 7.48
N LEU A 116 -11.05 -0.63 8.06
CA LEU A 116 -11.62 0.23 9.10
C LEU A 116 -12.76 1.12 8.58
N LEU A 117 -12.62 1.69 7.38
CA LEU A 117 -13.63 2.59 6.81
C LEU A 117 -14.87 1.85 6.29
N ASN A 118 -14.70 0.63 5.78
CA ASN A 118 -15.79 -0.13 5.18
C ASN A 118 -16.57 -1.01 6.17
N LYS A 119 -16.21 -1.00 7.47
CA LYS A 119 -16.83 -1.80 8.56
C LYS A 119 -17.03 -3.26 8.13
N PRO A 120 -15.99 -4.10 8.25
CA PRO A 120 -15.93 -5.32 7.48
C PRO A 120 -16.95 -6.33 8.01
N SER A 121 -17.93 -6.67 7.18
CA SER A 121 -18.69 -7.92 7.33
C SER A 121 -17.82 -9.08 6.81
N PRO A 122 -18.12 -10.34 7.19
CA PRO A 122 -17.50 -11.51 6.56
C PRO A 122 -17.63 -11.48 5.02
N GLU A 123 -18.73 -10.91 4.51
CA GLU A 123 -18.93 -10.69 3.08
C GLU A 123 -17.97 -9.66 2.48
N ASN A 124 -17.55 -8.63 3.23
CA ASN A 124 -16.54 -7.67 2.80
C ASN A 124 -15.17 -8.34 2.69
N PHE A 125 -14.77 -9.17 3.67
CA PHE A 125 -13.54 -9.97 3.55
C PHE A 125 -13.55 -10.90 2.32
N LYS A 126 -14.67 -11.56 2.06
CA LYS A 126 -14.85 -12.43 0.87
C LYS A 126 -14.88 -11.62 -0.44
N ARG A 127 -15.44 -10.41 -0.41
CA ARG A 127 -15.48 -9.51 -1.58
C ARG A 127 -14.08 -9.08 -1.98
N GLU A 128 -13.26 -8.70 -1.01
CA GLU A 128 -11.90 -8.19 -1.18
C GLU A 128 -10.84 -9.29 -1.34
N GLY A 129 -11.21 -10.58 -1.28
CA GLY A 129 -10.25 -11.69 -1.36
C GLY A 129 -9.36 -11.81 -0.12
N LEU A 130 -9.81 -11.27 1.01
CA LEU A 130 -9.09 -11.19 2.28
C LEU A 130 -9.63 -12.17 3.33
N SER A 131 -10.42 -13.18 2.94
CA SER A 131 -11.02 -14.13 3.90
C SER A 131 -10.01 -14.80 4.84
N SER A 132 -8.76 -15.02 4.38
CA SER A 132 -7.69 -15.53 5.24
C SER A 132 -7.22 -14.55 6.32
N LEU A 133 -7.46 -13.25 6.14
CA LEU A 133 -7.10 -12.20 7.10
C LEU A 133 -8.12 -12.01 8.22
N GLU A 134 -9.38 -12.45 8.04
CA GLU A 134 -10.48 -12.19 8.97
C GLU A 134 -10.14 -12.61 10.41
N LYS A 135 -9.42 -13.74 10.56
CA LYS A 135 -9.00 -14.28 11.85
C LYS A 135 -7.50 -14.20 12.08
N ASN A 136 -6.75 -13.55 11.20
CA ASN A 136 -5.30 -13.49 11.30
C ASN A 136 -4.90 -12.52 12.45
N PRO A 137 -4.10 -12.97 13.44
CA PRO A 137 -3.80 -12.17 14.63
C PRO A 137 -2.97 -10.92 14.32
N VAL A 138 -2.05 -10.99 13.35
CA VAL A 138 -1.25 -9.84 12.92
C VAL A 138 -2.16 -8.79 12.27
N PHE A 139 -3.08 -9.22 11.41
CA PHE A 139 -4.03 -8.34 10.77
C PHE A 139 -4.99 -7.69 11.78
N LEU A 140 -5.50 -8.46 12.75
CA LEU A 140 -6.32 -7.91 13.83
C LEU A 140 -5.55 -6.88 14.68
N SER A 141 -4.27 -7.15 14.96
CA SER A 141 -3.39 -6.17 15.62
C SER A 141 -3.20 -4.90 14.77
N ASN A 142 -3.04 -5.04 13.46
CA ASN A 142 -2.97 -3.91 12.53
C ASN A 142 -4.27 -3.10 12.50
N LEU A 143 -5.45 -3.72 12.65
CA LEU A 143 -6.72 -2.99 12.79
C LEU A 143 -6.73 -2.13 14.06
N GLU A 144 -6.28 -2.65 15.21
CA GLU A 144 -6.16 -1.87 16.44
C GLU A 144 -5.13 -0.73 16.31
N PHE A 145 -4.00 -1.00 15.69
CA PHE A 145 -3.01 0.02 15.33
C PHE A 145 -3.65 1.12 14.46
N GLY A 146 -4.40 0.73 13.43
CA GLY A 146 -5.08 1.65 12.52
C GLY A 146 -6.14 2.50 13.21
N LYS A 147 -6.88 1.95 14.17
CA LYS A 147 -7.82 2.72 15.01
C LYS A 147 -7.08 3.78 15.83
N LYS A 148 -5.97 3.39 16.46
CA LYS A 148 -5.17 4.29 17.31
C LYS A 148 -4.55 5.45 16.52
N TYR A 149 -4.08 5.20 15.30
CA TYR A 149 -3.35 6.18 14.50
C TYR A 149 -4.06 6.62 13.21
N LEU A 150 -5.39 6.51 13.17
CA LEU A 150 -6.22 6.71 11.97
C LEU A 150 -5.89 7.99 11.21
N TYR A 151 -5.86 9.13 11.89
CA TYR A 151 -5.62 10.43 11.25
C TYR A 151 -4.20 10.56 10.68
N ARG A 152 -3.20 9.98 11.35
CA ARG A 152 -1.81 9.96 10.88
C ARG A 152 -1.68 9.12 9.61
N ILE A 153 -2.29 7.94 9.61
CA ILE A 153 -2.37 7.05 8.44
C ILE A 153 -3.04 7.76 7.25
N ILE A 154 -4.19 8.41 7.47
CA ILE A 154 -4.88 9.16 6.42
C ILE A 154 -3.99 10.28 5.86
N SER A 155 -3.25 10.98 6.73
CA SER A 155 -2.33 12.04 6.30
C SER A 155 -1.23 11.51 5.38
N VAL A 156 -0.61 10.38 5.76
CA VAL A 156 0.47 9.76 4.96
C VAL A 156 -0.04 9.27 3.60
N LEU A 157 -1.25 8.71 3.53
CA LEU A 157 -1.80 8.18 2.27
C LEU A 157 -2.37 9.24 1.33
N LYS A 158 -2.77 10.41 1.84
CA LYS A 158 -3.40 11.47 1.04
C LYS A 158 -2.40 12.15 0.11
N GLU A 159 -1.13 12.18 0.48
CA GLU A 159 -0.09 12.97 -0.16
C GLU A 159 1.05 12.06 -0.61
N SER A 160 0.78 11.26 -1.63
CA SER A 160 1.81 10.39 -2.20
C SER A 160 2.88 11.19 -2.94
N CYS A 161 4.12 10.72 -2.82
CA CYS A 161 5.21 11.08 -3.71
C CYS A 161 4.78 10.91 -5.17
N ARG A 162 4.71 12.01 -5.94
CA ARG A 162 4.48 11.98 -7.39
C ARG A 162 5.77 11.62 -8.13
#